data_AF-A0A9D9DA73-F1
#
_entry.id   AF-A0A9D9DA73-F1
#
_cell.length_a   1.000
_cell.length_b   1.000
_cell.length_c   1.000
_cell.angle_alpha   90.00
_cell.angle_beta   90.00
_cell.angle_gamma   90.00
#
_symmetry.space_group_name_H-M   'P 1'
#
loop_
_entity.id
_entity.type
_entity.pdbx_description
1 polymer ?
#
loop_
_entity_poly.entity_id
_entity_poly.type
_entity_poly.pdbx_seq_one_letter_code
_entity_poly.pdbx_strand_id
1 'polypeptide(L)'
;MDQLKKLLNKTAAELQRGRDPDFFELLRRIGQLAVDKPPPGCARSPRDEPVRLGQMPHLNFPKTQLAALTESREHPELPLILVYFMGLAGVNGPLPLELTALICQRSVNYYDHSLRRFLDLIHHRLLLLFYRAFAHNELPVSFDRPAEDKIGRIVDALCGLKPKLPELSLNQMRSGVQFLMRPERSAQGLQLLLQQFFALPFAVTQFAGSRSLVPPEYR
;
A
#
# COMPACT_ATOMS: atom_id res chain seq x y z
N MET A 1 -6.12 16.59 -7.28
CA MET A 1 -7.21 16.16 -8.21
C MET A 1 -6.77 16.06 -9.66
N ASP A 2 -6.06 17.04 -10.22
CA ASP A 2 -5.67 17.03 -11.65
C ASP A 2 -4.75 15.86 -12.06
N GLN A 3 -3.74 15.56 -11.24
CA GLN A 3 -2.85 14.41 -11.45
C GLN A 3 -3.58 13.06 -11.39
N LEU A 4 -4.58 12.92 -10.52
CA LEU A 4 -5.40 11.72 -10.40
C LEU A 4 -6.22 11.49 -11.67
N LYS A 5 -6.87 12.54 -12.19
CA LYS A 5 -7.59 12.47 -13.47
C LYS A 5 -6.65 12.10 -14.63
N LYS A 6 -5.45 12.67 -14.66
CA LYS A 6 -4.43 12.32 -15.67
C LYS A 6 -4.00 10.85 -15.60
N LEU A 7 -3.80 10.32 -14.40
CA LEU A 7 -3.49 8.90 -14.19
C LEU A 7 -4.61 8.01 -14.74
N LEU A 8 -5.86 8.29 -14.33
CA LEU A 8 -7.02 7.50 -14.74
C LEU A 8 -7.24 7.54 -16.26
N ASN A 9 -7.11 8.71 -16.88
CA ASN A 9 -7.23 8.86 -18.34
C ASN A 9 -6.14 8.09 -19.07
N LYS A 10 -4.90 8.11 -18.55
CA LYS A 10 -3.80 7.32 -19.12
C LYS A 10 -4.09 5.83 -19.04
N THR A 11 -4.50 5.33 -17.87
CA THR A 11 -4.81 3.90 -17.67
C THR A 11 -6.03 3.47 -18.50
N ALA A 12 -7.06 4.32 -18.62
CA ALA A 12 -8.21 4.07 -19.48
C ALA A 12 -7.81 3.96 -20.96
N ALA A 13 -6.90 4.83 -21.43
CA ALA A 13 -6.36 4.76 -22.79
C ALA A 13 -5.51 3.49 -23.02
N GLU A 14 -4.77 3.02 -22.01
CA GLU A 14 -4.03 1.76 -22.07
C GLU A 14 -4.98 0.56 -22.17
N LEU A 15 -6.06 0.56 -21.40
CA LEU A 15 -7.10 -0.48 -21.45
C LEU A 15 -7.80 -0.53 -22.82
N GLN A 16 -8.13 0.63 -23.40
CA GLN A 16 -8.69 0.72 -24.76
C GLN A 16 -7.74 0.20 -25.84
N ARG A 17 -6.43 0.28 -25.62
CA ARG A 17 -5.40 -0.29 -26.50
C ARG A 17 -5.19 -1.80 -26.29
N GLY A 18 -5.97 -2.45 -25.43
CA GLY A 18 -5.87 -3.88 -25.14
C GLY A 18 -4.71 -4.27 -24.24
N ARG A 19 -4.11 -3.33 -23.51
CA ARG A 19 -3.14 -3.65 -22.45
C ARG A 19 -3.89 -4.04 -21.17
N ASP A 20 -3.24 -4.80 -20.31
CA ASP A 20 -3.76 -5.17 -18.98
C ASP A 20 -3.02 -4.38 -17.89
N PRO A 21 -3.50 -3.18 -17.52
CA PRO A 21 -2.94 -2.45 -16.40
C PRO A 21 -3.20 -3.19 -15.07
N ASP A 22 -2.17 -3.25 -14.23
CA ASP A 22 -2.23 -3.92 -12.93
C ASP A 22 -3.12 -3.15 -11.94
N PHE A 23 -4.10 -3.83 -11.36
CA PHE A 23 -5.01 -3.30 -10.35
C PHE A 23 -4.30 -2.81 -9.09
N PHE A 24 -3.30 -3.55 -8.61
CA PHE A 24 -2.60 -3.22 -7.37
C PHE A 24 -1.73 -1.98 -7.53
N GLU A 25 -0.98 -1.89 -8.63
CA GLU A 25 -0.17 -0.72 -8.95
C GLU A 25 -1.05 0.53 -9.15
N LEU A 26 -2.21 0.38 -9.79
CA LEU A 26 -3.17 1.48 -9.94
C LEU A 26 -3.66 1.99 -8.58
N LEU A 27 -4.09 1.09 -7.69
CA LEU A 27 -4.55 1.47 -6.34
C LEU A 27 -3.42 2.06 -5.49
N ARG A 28 -2.19 1.55 -5.61
CA ARG A 28 -1.00 2.11 -4.97
C ARG A 28 -0.78 3.56 -5.37
N ARG A 29 -0.80 3.85 -6.68
CA ARG A 29 -0.67 5.22 -7.20
C ARG A 29 -1.83 6.13 -6.78
N ILE A 30 -3.06 5.63 -6.76
CA ILE A 30 -4.21 6.40 -6.26
C ILE A 30 -3.99 6.75 -4.79
N GLY A 31 -3.52 5.79 -3.97
CA GLY A 31 -3.15 6.03 -2.58
C GLY A 31 -2.04 7.09 -2.43
N GLN A 32 -1.01 7.06 -3.27
CA GLN A 32 0.05 8.08 -3.23
C GLN A 32 -0.47 9.48 -3.57
N LEU A 33 -1.36 9.60 -4.56
CA LEU A 33 -1.91 10.88 -5.00
C LEU A 33 -2.99 11.43 -4.04
N ALA A 34 -3.69 10.57 -3.31
CA ALA A 34 -4.74 10.94 -2.37
C ALA A 34 -4.19 11.09 -0.93
N VAL A 35 -3.23 12.01 -0.74
CA VAL A 35 -2.54 12.23 0.55
C VAL A 35 -3.51 12.62 1.67
N ASP A 36 -4.56 13.38 1.34
CA ASP A 36 -5.56 13.86 2.32
C ASP A 36 -6.49 12.75 2.85
N LYS A 37 -6.43 11.56 2.24
CA LYS A 37 -7.29 10.41 2.57
C LYS A 37 -6.48 9.25 3.12
N PRO A 38 -7.09 8.40 3.97
CA PRO A 38 -6.44 7.17 4.42
C PRO A 38 -6.06 6.29 3.23
N PRO A 39 -5.08 5.38 3.38
CA PRO A 39 -4.73 4.44 2.33
C PRO A 39 -5.96 3.61 1.92
N PRO A 40 -6.07 3.19 0.65
CA PRO A 40 -7.21 2.40 0.19
C PRO A 40 -7.44 1.18 1.09
N GLY A 41 -8.65 1.04 1.63
CA GLY A 41 -9.06 -0.06 2.52
C GLY A 41 -8.71 0.10 3.99
N CYS A 42 -8.10 1.22 4.37
CA CYS A 42 -7.91 1.62 5.77
C CYS A 42 -9.02 2.56 6.28
N ALA A 43 -9.90 3.07 5.40
CA ALA A 43 -10.96 3.97 5.81
C ALA A 43 -12.03 3.25 6.65
N ARG A 44 -12.63 3.99 7.59
CA ARG A 44 -13.74 3.50 8.43
C ARG A 44 -15.07 3.52 7.67
N SER A 45 -15.31 4.58 6.91
CA SER A 45 -16.49 4.75 6.08
C SER A 45 -16.12 4.64 4.60
N PRO A 46 -16.98 4.06 3.75
CA PRO A 46 -16.78 4.08 2.31
C PRO A 46 -16.63 5.50 1.75
N ARG A 47 -17.26 6.52 2.35
CA ARG A 47 -17.17 7.92 1.88
C ARG A 47 -15.75 8.50 1.98
N ASP A 48 -14.96 7.99 2.91
CA ASP A 48 -13.60 8.47 3.16
C ASP A 48 -12.57 7.76 2.25
N GLU A 49 -13.00 6.74 1.48
CA GLU A 49 -12.12 6.06 0.53
C GLU A 49 -11.79 6.99 -0.66
N PRO A 50 -10.57 6.89 -1.23
CA PRO A 50 -10.15 7.73 -2.35
C PRO A 50 -10.75 7.31 -3.70
N VAL A 51 -11.40 6.14 -3.77
CA VAL A 51 -11.90 5.51 -5.00
C VAL A 51 -13.15 4.69 -4.72
N ARG A 52 -14.02 4.56 -5.73
CA ARG A 52 -15.12 3.58 -5.76
C ARG A 52 -14.69 2.35 -6.55
N LEU A 53 -14.91 1.18 -5.97
CA LEU A 53 -14.63 -0.10 -6.61
C LEU A 53 -15.93 -0.86 -6.80
N GLY A 54 -16.07 -1.52 -7.93
CA GLY A 54 -17.19 -2.39 -8.22
C GLY A 54 -16.81 -3.51 -9.16
N GLN A 55 -17.71 -4.46 -9.32
CA GLN A 55 -17.51 -5.58 -10.24
C GLN A 55 -18.19 -5.29 -11.58
N MET A 56 -17.58 -5.74 -12.68
CA MET A 56 -18.23 -5.92 -13.96
C MET A 56 -18.73 -7.36 -14.09
N PRO A 57 -20.07 -7.57 -14.17
CA PRO A 57 -20.61 -8.89 -14.43
C PRO A 57 -20.24 -9.33 -15.85
N HIS A 58 -19.87 -10.59 -16.00
CA HIS A 58 -19.34 -11.11 -17.26
C HIS A 58 -19.62 -12.61 -17.38
N LEU A 59 -19.86 -13.08 -18.61
CA LEU A 59 -20.14 -14.49 -18.94
C LEU A 59 -19.02 -15.14 -19.79
N ASN A 60 -17.93 -14.40 -20.03
CA ASN A 60 -16.76 -14.87 -20.75
C ASN A 60 -15.56 -14.97 -19.81
N PHE A 61 -14.43 -15.49 -20.28
CA PHE A 61 -13.17 -15.38 -19.54
C PHE A 61 -12.53 -14.02 -19.84
N PRO A 62 -12.35 -13.16 -18.82
CA PRO A 62 -11.80 -11.82 -19.02
C PRO A 62 -10.31 -11.92 -19.36
N LYS A 63 -9.86 -11.08 -20.30
CA LYS A 63 -8.43 -11.00 -20.69
C LYS A 63 -7.62 -10.05 -19.81
N THR A 64 -8.31 -9.19 -19.07
CA THR A 64 -7.74 -8.14 -18.24
C THR A 64 -8.34 -8.20 -16.83
N GLN A 65 -7.62 -7.68 -15.85
CA GLN A 65 -8.15 -7.55 -14.48
C GLN A 65 -9.15 -6.39 -14.38
N LEU A 66 -8.82 -5.28 -15.03
CA LEU A 66 -9.61 -4.06 -15.08
C LEU A 66 -10.63 -4.14 -16.22
N ALA A 67 -11.89 -3.80 -15.91
CA ALA A 67 -13.00 -3.78 -16.86
C ALA A 67 -13.27 -2.39 -17.41
N ALA A 68 -13.31 -1.38 -16.54
CA ALA A 68 -13.53 0.00 -16.92
C ALA A 68 -13.06 0.97 -15.83
N LEU A 69 -12.67 2.17 -16.27
CA LEU A 69 -12.36 3.32 -15.43
C LEU A 69 -13.31 4.43 -15.85
N THR A 70 -14.21 4.83 -14.94
CA THR A 70 -15.24 5.82 -15.21
C THR A 70 -15.40 6.77 -14.03
N GLU A 71 -16.17 7.83 -14.20
CA GLU A 71 -16.56 8.72 -13.11
C GLU A 71 -17.79 8.13 -12.40
N SER A 72 -17.84 8.21 -11.07
CA SER A 72 -19.04 7.78 -10.34
C SER A 72 -20.17 8.77 -10.60
N ARG A 73 -21.34 8.27 -11.05
CA ARG A 73 -22.51 9.13 -11.31
C ARG A 73 -23.02 9.84 -10.04
N GLU A 74 -22.95 9.16 -8.90
CA GLU A 74 -23.41 9.68 -7.61
C GLU A 74 -22.37 10.59 -6.94
N HIS A 75 -21.09 10.38 -7.27
CA HIS A 75 -19.95 11.09 -6.69
C HIS A 75 -18.95 11.45 -7.79
N PRO A 76 -19.24 12.47 -8.63
CA PRO A 76 -18.38 12.83 -9.76
C PRO A 76 -16.94 13.16 -9.36
N GLU A 77 -16.73 13.53 -8.09
CA GLU A 77 -15.42 13.76 -7.50
C GLU A 77 -14.60 12.48 -7.26
N LEU A 78 -15.22 11.30 -7.26
CA LEU A 78 -14.55 10.01 -7.03
C LEU A 78 -14.51 9.15 -8.31
N PRO A 79 -13.34 8.58 -8.63
CA PRO A 79 -13.26 7.61 -9.71
C PRO A 79 -13.96 6.30 -9.35
N LEU A 80 -14.63 5.71 -10.32
CA LEU A 80 -15.21 4.37 -10.25
C LEU A 80 -14.39 3.41 -11.11
N ILE A 81 -13.77 2.44 -10.45
CA ILE A 81 -13.01 1.36 -11.08
C ILE A 81 -13.84 0.09 -11.05
N LEU A 82 -13.98 -0.53 -12.20
CA LEU A 82 -14.69 -1.78 -12.38
C LEU A 82 -13.70 -2.88 -12.70
N VAL A 83 -13.80 -4.01 -11.99
CA VAL A 83 -12.92 -5.18 -12.16
C VAL A 83 -13.71 -6.40 -12.60
N TYR A 84 -13.03 -7.37 -13.23
CA TYR A 84 -13.66 -8.65 -13.57
C TYR A 84 -13.48 -9.72 -12.49
N PHE A 85 -12.47 -9.60 -11.62
CA PHE A 85 -12.13 -10.61 -10.62
C PHE A 85 -12.75 -10.28 -9.24
N MET A 86 -12.69 -11.25 -8.32
CA MET A 86 -13.06 -11.11 -6.91
C MET A 86 -14.44 -10.47 -6.69
N GLY A 87 -15.45 -10.96 -7.40
CA GLY A 87 -16.83 -10.53 -7.24
C GLY A 87 -17.82 -11.68 -7.36
N LEU A 88 -19.06 -11.39 -7.01
CA LEU A 88 -20.12 -12.38 -6.84
C LEU A 88 -20.72 -12.83 -8.17
N ALA A 89 -20.83 -11.91 -9.15
CA ALA A 89 -21.50 -12.14 -10.43
C ALA A 89 -20.47 -12.28 -11.56
N GLY A 90 -20.05 -13.50 -11.85
CA GLY A 90 -19.08 -13.79 -12.91
C GLY A 90 -18.93 -15.29 -13.11
N VAL A 91 -18.19 -15.71 -14.14
CA VAL A 91 -17.98 -17.15 -14.44
C VAL A 91 -17.33 -17.89 -13.26
N ASN A 92 -16.43 -17.21 -12.54
CA ASN A 92 -15.77 -17.74 -11.34
C ASN A 92 -16.44 -17.25 -10.03
N GLY A 93 -17.62 -16.63 -10.13
CA GLY A 93 -18.34 -16.08 -8.99
C GLY A 93 -19.19 -17.15 -8.29
N PRO A 94 -19.48 -16.99 -6.99
CA PRO A 94 -20.33 -17.90 -6.24
C PRO A 94 -21.82 -17.83 -6.59
N LEU A 95 -22.29 -16.77 -7.26
CA LEU A 95 -23.69 -16.68 -7.66
C LEU A 95 -24.00 -17.63 -8.82
N PRO A 96 -25.22 -18.20 -8.89
CA PRO A 96 -25.65 -18.99 -10.03
C PRO A 96 -25.44 -18.25 -11.36
N LEU A 97 -25.06 -18.99 -12.40
CA LEU A 97 -24.74 -18.41 -13.70
C LEU A 97 -25.96 -17.73 -14.33
N GLU A 98 -27.17 -18.25 -14.07
CA GLU A 98 -28.44 -17.68 -14.51
C GLU A 98 -28.65 -16.27 -13.94
N LEU A 99 -28.28 -16.06 -12.66
CA LEU A 99 -28.38 -14.76 -12.02
C LEU A 99 -27.33 -13.79 -12.60
N THR A 100 -26.11 -14.27 -12.85
CA THR A 100 -25.09 -13.47 -13.55
C THR A 100 -25.56 -13.06 -14.93
N ALA A 101 -26.18 -13.97 -15.69
CA ALA A 101 -26.75 -13.69 -17.00
C ALA A 101 -27.87 -12.64 -16.94
N LEU A 102 -28.76 -12.74 -15.95
CA LEU A 102 -29.80 -11.73 -15.71
C LEU A 102 -29.18 -10.35 -15.43
N ILE A 103 -28.18 -10.27 -14.56
CA ILE A 103 -27.51 -9.01 -14.23
C ILE A 103 -26.83 -8.41 -15.47
N CYS A 104 -26.15 -9.24 -16.27
CA CYS A 104 -25.56 -8.84 -17.55
C CYS A 104 -26.63 -8.29 -18.52
N GLN A 105 -27.73 -9.04 -18.71
CA GLN A 105 -28.81 -8.67 -19.62
C GLN A 105 -29.46 -7.35 -19.21
N ARG A 106 -29.76 -7.15 -17.92
CA ARG A 106 -30.31 -5.89 -17.41
C ARG A 106 -29.35 -4.73 -17.59
N SER A 107 -28.07 -4.95 -17.31
CA SER A 107 -27.05 -3.90 -17.40
C SER A 107 -26.79 -3.45 -18.85
N VAL A 108 -26.76 -4.38 -19.80
CA VAL A 108 -26.40 -4.09 -21.20
C VAL A 108 -27.63 -3.69 -22.03
N ASN A 109 -28.73 -4.43 -21.93
CA ASN A 109 -29.88 -4.25 -22.83
C ASN A 109 -30.87 -3.21 -22.31
N TYR A 110 -31.05 -3.15 -20.98
CA TYR A 110 -32.03 -2.27 -20.33
C TYR A 110 -31.38 -1.07 -19.64
N TYR A 111 -30.05 -0.96 -19.69
CA TYR A 111 -29.26 0.06 -18.99
C TYR A 111 -29.59 0.18 -17.50
N ASP A 112 -30.12 -0.90 -16.90
CA ASP A 112 -30.46 -0.96 -15.49
C ASP A 112 -29.30 -1.56 -14.71
N HIS A 113 -28.62 -0.70 -13.95
CA HIS A 113 -27.48 -1.06 -13.13
C HIS A 113 -27.84 -1.33 -11.67
N SER A 114 -29.12 -1.30 -11.28
CA SER A 114 -29.55 -1.30 -9.87
C SER A 114 -29.03 -2.51 -9.11
N LEU A 115 -29.26 -3.72 -9.62
CA LEU A 115 -28.78 -4.96 -8.98
C LEU A 115 -27.25 -5.01 -8.91
N ARG A 116 -26.58 -4.58 -9.98
CA ARG A 116 -25.12 -4.50 -10.01
C ARG A 116 -24.57 -3.56 -8.93
N ARG A 117 -25.15 -2.36 -8.82
CA ARG A 117 -24.73 -1.34 -7.84
C ARG A 117 -25.06 -1.75 -6.41
N PHE A 118 -26.15 -2.48 -6.22
CA PHE A 118 -26.46 -3.11 -4.95
C PHE A 118 -25.37 -4.11 -4.53
N LEU A 119 -24.94 -4.99 -5.44
CA LEU A 119 -23.84 -5.93 -5.15
C LEU A 119 -22.51 -5.22 -4.93
N ASP A 120 -22.28 -4.06 -5.54
CA ASP A 120 -21.08 -3.26 -5.32
C ASP A 120 -20.94 -2.78 -3.87
N LEU A 121 -22.01 -2.74 -3.06
CA LEU A 121 -21.91 -2.50 -1.62
C LEU A 121 -21.01 -3.53 -0.92
N ILE A 122 -21.08 -4.78 -1.38
CA ILE A 122 -20.26 -5.89 -0.88
C ILE A 122 -18.90 -5.88 -1.58
N HIS A 123 -18.89 -5.80 -2.92
CA HIS A 123 -17.66 -5.85 -3.71
C HIS A 123 -16.69 -4.73 -3.34
N HIS A 124 -17.19 -3.52 -3.08
CA HIS A 124 -16.35 -2.38 -2.78
C HIS A 124 -15.45 -2.65 -1.58
N ARG A 125 -16.04 -3.14 -0.47
CA ARG A 125 -15.26 -3.45 0.73
C ARG A 125 -14.38 -4.67 0.54
N LEU A 126 -14.86 -5.70 -0.15
CA LEU A 126 -14.09 -6.91 -0.43
C LEU A 126 -12.80 -6.59 -1.23
N LEU A 127 -12.92 -5.83 -2.32
CA LEU A 127 -11.80 -5.45 -3.17
C LEU A 127 -10.78 -4.58 -2.44
N LEU A 128 -11.25 -3.65 -1.61
CA LEU A 128 -10.37 -2.83 -0.78
C LEU A 128 -9.63 -3.65 0.28
N LEU A 129 -10.29 -4.63 0.90
CA LEU A 129 -9.64 -5.55 1.85
C LEU A 129 -8.61 -6.44 1.14
N PHE A 130 -8.90 -6.89 -0.07
CA PHE A 130 -7.96 -7.64 -0.89
C PHE A 130 -6.71 -6.82 -1.22
N TYR A 131 -6.89 -5.57 -1.67
CA TYR A 131 -5.77 -4.64 -1.87
C TYR A 131 -5.00 -4.38 -0.58
N ARG A 132 -5.70 -4.17 0.54
CA ARG A 132 -5.05 -3.91 1.84
C ARG A 132 -4.23 -5.10 2.34
N ALA A 133 -4.67 -6.33 2.06
CA ALA A 133 -3.92 -7.53 2.39
C ALA A 133 -2.64 -7.61 1.55
N PHE A 134 -2.71 -7.33 0.25
CA PHE A 134 -1.52 -7.18 -0.60
C PHE A 134 -0.58 -6.09 -0.08
N ALA A 135 -1.09 -4.88 0.18
CA ALA A 135 -0.29 -3.74 0.64
C ALA A 135 0.39 -3.98 1.99
N HIS A 136 -0.13 -4.87 2.84
CA HIS A 136 0.54 -5.27 4.09
C HIS A 136 1.76 -6.16 3.88
N ASN A 137 1.77 -6.96 2.82
CA ASN A 137 2.84 -7.92 2.55
C ASN A 137 3.93 -7.31 1.65
N GLU A 138 3.63 -6.20 0.98
CA GLU A 138 4.58 -5.53 0.10
C GLU A 138 5.36 -4.42 0.80
N LEU A 139 6.66 -4.68 1.00
CA LEU A 139 7.59 -3.73 1.58
C LEU A 139 7.64 -2.39 0.82
N PRO A 140 7.68 -2.35 -0.53
CA PRO A 140 7.72 -1.08 -1.27
C PRO A 140 6.50 -0.20 -1.01
N VAL A 141 5.33 -0.78 -0.79
CA VAL A 141 4.09 -0.03 -0.56
C VAL A 141 4.12 0.66 0.81
N SER A 142 4.76 0.06 1.81
CA SER A 142 4.93 0.67 3.14
C SER A 142 5.76 1.96 3.08
N PHE A 143 6.75 2.03 2.19
CA PHE A 143 7.63 3.20 2.06
C PHE A 143 7.00 4.40 1.35
N ASP A 144 5.90 4.20 0.62
CA ASP A 144 5.23 5.28 -0.12
C ASP A 144 4.61 6.36 0.79
N ARG A 145 4.27 5.98 2.02
CA ARG A 145 3.68 6.87 3.03
C ARG A 145 4.48 6.77 4.33
N PRO A 146 5.59 7.52 4.48
CA PRO A 146 6.48 7.43 5.63
C PRO A 146 5.78 7.58 7.00
N ALA A 147 4.76 8.43 7.09
CA ALA A 147 3.97 8.61 8.31
C ALA A 147 3.23 7.34 8.75
N GLU A 148 2.88 6.46 7.82
CA GLU A 148 2.14 5.22 8.02
C GLU A 148 3.01 3.96 7.85
N ASP A 149 4.33 4.13 7.70
CA ASP A 149 5.28 3.04 7.45
C ASP A 149 5.33 2.05 8.62
N LYS A 150 4.70 0.89 8.44
CA LYS A 150 4.61 -0.16 9.47
C LYS A 150 5.90 -0.94 9.58
N ILE A 151 6.52 -1.26 8.44
CA ILE A 151 7.77 -2.01 8.45
C ILE A 151 8.86 -1.17 9.08
N GLY A 152 8.93 0.12 8.76
CA GLY A 152 9.84 1.04 9.43
C GLY A 152 9.71 1.02 10.94
N ARG A 153 8.47 1.04 11.48
CA ARG A 153 8.24 0.95 12.93
C ARG A 153 8.70 -0.38 13.54
N ILE A 154 8.56 -1.49 12.81
CA ILE A 154 9.06 -2.80 13.25
C ILE A 154 10.60 -2.77 13.30
N VAL A 155 11.23 -2.27 12.24
CA VAL A 155 12.70 -2.13 12.17
C VAL A 155 13.21 -1.20 13.28
N ASP A 156 12.52 -0.10 13.55
CA ASP A 156 12.85 0.83 14.64
C ASP A 156 12.78 0.14 16.00
N ALA A 157 11.72 -0.64 16.25
CA ALA A 157 11.55 -1.41 17.48
C ALA A 157 12.66 -2.46 17.65
N LEU A 158 13.04 -3.14 16.57
CA LEU A 158 14.14 -4.11 16.57
C LEU A 158 15.50 -3.46 16.84
N CYS A 159 15.73 -2.25 16.35
CA CYS A 159 16.93 -1.48 16.68
C CYS A 159 16.92 -0.87 18.08
N GLY A 160 15.81 -0.94 18.82
CA GLY A 160 15.63 -0.23 20.09
C GLY A 160 15.57 1.29 19.94
N LEU A 161 15.23 1.80 18.76
CA LEU A 161 15.12 3.23 18.48
C LEU A 161 13.85 3.80 19.10
N LYS A 162 13.98 4.97 19.71
CA LYS A 162 12.84 5.72 20.23
C LYS A 162 12.29 6.66 19.15
N PRO A 163 10.96 6.89 19.10
CA PRO A 163 10.32 7.73 18.08
C PRO A 163 10.68 9.23 18.12
N LYS A 164 11.60 9.65 19.02
CA LYS A 164 12.02 11.05 19.17
C LYS A 164 13.29 11.42 18.39
N LEU A 165 13.82 10.49 17.58
CA LEU A 165 15.00 10.76 16.75
C LEU A 165 14.59 11.50 15.45
N PRO A 166 15.44 12.39 14.91
CA PRO A 166 15.19 13.00 13.61
C PRO A 166 15.19 11.94 12.48
N GLU A 167 14.39 12.16 11.42
CA GLU A 167 14.19 11.17 10.33
C GLU A 167 15.48 10.73 9.64
N LEU A 168 16.40 11.67 9.41
CA LEU A 168 17.73 11.38 8.85
C LEU A 168 18.51 10.37 9.71
N SER A 169 18.40 10.49 11.04
CA SER A 169 19.02 9.54 11.97
C SER A 169 18.28 8.20 11.97
N LEU A 170 16.96 8.17 11.78
CA LEU A 170 16.23 6.91 11.69
C LEU A 170 16.67 6.08 10.48
N ASN A 171 16.73 6.67 9.29
CA ASN A 171 17.10 5.92 8.07
C ASN A 171 18.55 5.36 8.14
N GLN A 172 19.50 6.13 8.66
CA GLN A 172 20.88 5.69 8.85
C GLN A 172 21.02 4.64 9.96
N MET A 173 20.17 4.69 10.99
CA MET A 173 20.16 3.65 12.03
C MET A 173 19.46 2.38 11.54
N ARG A 174 18.41 2.48 10.72
CA ARG A 174 17.72 1.36 10.07
C ARG A 174 18.65 0.56 9.16
N SER A 175 19.57 1.19 8.43
CA SER A 175 20.57 0.45 7.64
C SER A 175 21.57 -0.32 8.52
N GLY A 176 21.73 0.11 9.76
CA GLY A 176 22.52 -0.54 10.79
C GLY A 176 21.82 -1.69 11.53
N VAL A 177 20.60 -2.10 11.13
CA VAL A 177 19.76 -3.05 11.88
C VAL A 177 20.52 -4.31 12.29
N GLN A 178 21.36 -4.83 11.40
CA GLN A 178 22.13 -6.06 11.62
C GLN A 178 23.12 -5.97 12.79
N PHE A 179 23.60 -4.77 13.11
CA PHE A 179 24.51 -4.51 14.22
C PHE A 179 23.75 -4.05 15.47
N LEU A 180 22.61 -3.38 15.29
CA LEU A 180 21.82 -2.85 16.40
C LEU A 180 20.95 -3.91 17.09
N MET A 181 20.45 -4.90 16.34
CA MET A 181 19.66 -6.02 16.88
C MET A 181 20.49 -6.99 17.73
N ARG A 182 21.81 -7.04 17.50
CA ARG A 182 22.68 -7.97 18.23
C ARG A 182 22.97 -7.43 19.63
N PRO A 183 22.99 -8.29 20.66
CA PRO A 183 23.40 -7.87 21.99
C PRO A 183 24.90 -7.51 22.03
N GLU A 184 25.72 -8.13 21.18
CA GLU A 184 27.16 -7.87 21.12
C GLU A 184 27.49 -6.57 20.38
N ARG A 185 28.14 -5.64 21.07
CA ARG A 185 28.64 -4.39 20.48
C ARG A 185 30.05 -4.61 19.93
N SER A 186 30.15 -5.11 18.70
CA SER A 186 31.44 -5.35 18.04
C SER A 186 32.10 -4.06 17.57
N ALA A 187 33.44 -4.02 17.60
CA ALA A 187 34.22 -2.89 17.08
C ALA A 187 33.95 -2.65 15.59
N GLN A 188 33.82 -3.72 14.81
CA GLN A 188 33.48 -3.64 13.38
C GLN A 188 32.08 -3.03 13.16
N GLY A 189 31.08 -3.43 13.96
CA GLY A 189 29.73 -2.87 13.87
C GLY A 189 29.72 -1.38 14.19
N LEU A 190 30.43 -0.96 15.25
CA LEU A 190 30.58 0.45 15.60
C LEU A 190 31.27 1.24 14.48
N GLN A 191 32.36 0.70 13.92
CA GLN A 191 33.08 1.34 12.83
C GLN A 191 32.18 1.57 11.62
N LEU A 192 31.45 0.53 11.18
CA LEU A 192 30.56 0.62 10.02
C LEU A 192 29.39 1.58 10.26
N LEU A 193 28.80 1.57 11.46
CA LEU A 193 27.74 2.53 11.83
C LEU A 193 28.23 3.97 11.75
N LEU A 194 29.41 4.27 12.29
CA LEU A 194 30.00 5.62 12.25
C LEU A 194 30.35 6.03 10.82
N GLN A 195 30.96 5.13 10.05
CA GLN A 195 31.28 5.38 8.64
C GLN A 195 30.02 5.68 7.82
N GLN A 196 28.94 4.93 8.05
CA GLN A 196 27.68 5.13 7.34
C GLN A 196 26.96 6.42 7.76
N PHE A 197 26.96 6.74 9.06
CA PHE A 197 26.29 7.93 9.59
C PHE A 197 26.98 9.22 9.13
N PHE A 198 28.30 9.28 9.25
CA PHE A 198 29.10 10.49 8.96
C PHE A 198 29.64 10.55 7.53
N ALA A 199 29.57 9.46 6.76
CA ALA A 199 30.19 9.33 5.44
C ALA A 199 31.71 9.64 5.44
N LEU A 200 32.40 9.29 6.52
CA LEU A 200 33.84 9.52 6.72
C LEU A 200 34.54 8.21 7.09
N PRO A 201 35.85 8.05 6.81
CA PRO A 201 36.60 6.87 7.24
C PRO A 201 36.83 6.90 8.76
N PHE A 202 36.28 5.92 9.47
CA PHE A 202 36.58 5.65 10.88
C PHE A 202 37.39 4.37 11.03
N ALA A 203 38.25 4.33 12.05
CA ALA A 203 38.93 3.13 12.53
C ALA A 203 38.71 3.01 14.04
N VAL A 204 38.34 1.82 14.52
CA VAL A 204 38.12 1.59 15.97
C VAL A 204 39.33 0.87 16.56
N THR A 205 39.99 1.51 17.52
CA THR A 205 41.08 0.90 18.30
C THR A 205 40.50 0.21 19.53
N GLN A 206 40.65 -1.11 19.63
CA GLN A 206 40.22 -1.89 20.79
C GLN A 206 41.28 -1.89 21.90
N PHE A 207 40.86 -2.16 23.14
CA PHE A 207 41.74 -2.27 24.31
C PHE A 207 42.58 -1.00 24.60
N ALA A 208 42.01 0.18 24.31
CA ALA A 208 42.64 1.44 24.68
C ALA A 208 42.62 1.64 26.21
N GLY A 209 43.79 1.87 26.81
CA GLY A 209 43.90 2.11 28.25
C GLY A 209 43.26 3.43 28.67
N SER A 210 42.53 3.43 29.80
CA SER A 210 42.01 4.64 30.45
C SER A 210 42.42 4.68 31.93
N ARG A 211 42.58 5.89 32.47
CA ARG A 211 42.81 6.10 33.92
C ARG A 211 41.59 6.80 34.48
N SER A 212 40.97 6.20 35.50
CA SER A 212 39.83 6.77 36.20
C SER A 212 40.19 6.99 37.67
N LEU A 213 39.77 8.12 38.23
CA LEU A 213 39.92 8.38 39.67
C LEU A 213 38.98 7.45 40.43
N VAL A 214 39.52 6.72 41.41
CA VAL A 214 38.70 5.91 42.34
C VAL A 214 38.00 6.87 43.31
N PRO A 215 36.66 6.85 43.43
CA PRO A 215 35.95 7.70 44.38
C PRO A 215 36.43 7.43 45.81
N PRO A 216 36.54 8.46 46.67
CA PRO A 216 37.08 8.32 48.03
C PRO A 216 36.25 7.41 48.94
N GLU A 217 34.99 7.15 48.58
CA GLU A 217 34.06 6.24 49.27
C GLU A 217 34.50 4.76 49.20
N TYR A 218 35.36 4.42 48.24
CA TYR A 218 35.84 3.06 47.98
C TYR A 218 37.37 2.91 48.21
N ARG A 219 37.99 3.85 48.93
CA ARG A 219 39.40 3.75 49.39
C ARG A 219 39.47 3.21 50.79
#